data_AF-F0RIG3-F1
#
_entry.id   AF-F0RIG3-F1
#
_cell.length_a   1.000
_cell.length_b   1.000
_cell.length_c   1.000
_cell.angle_alpha   90.00
_cell.angle_beta   90.00
_cell.angle_gamma   90.00
#
_symmetry.space_group_name_H-M   'P 1'
#
loop_
_entity.id
_entity.type
_entity.pdbx_description
1 polymer ?
#
loop_
_entity_poly.entity_id
_entity_poly.type
_entity_poly.pdbx_seq_one_letter_code
_entity_poly.pdbx_strand_id
1 'polypeptide(L)'
;MTNALKYLGLILILSVIGFLIRDYFLDFSLSQIANKNSQITSRTMSGQFYSHILFALSIGIIPLLYLIIKKMTKLNFMNQGLVSCGIIFVCGILLWQFRIFQLNNRLQKLSEFNIGNGIQTELNFDNLNFGRYLFIGFLIGTILSILIFKNKNKTLTE
;
A
#
# COMPACT_ATOMS: atom_id res chain seq x y z
N MET A 1 5.32 28.77 -8.96
CA MET A 1 4.02 28.56 -8.28
C MET A 1 3.12 27.55 -9.01
N THR A 2 3.00 27.63 -10.34
CA THR A 2 2.11 26.79 -11.17
C THR A 2 2.33 25.29 -11.04
N ASN A 3 3.58 24.83 -10.87
CA ASN A 3 3.87 23.40 -10.73
C ASN A 3 3.45 22.85 -9.36
N ALA A 4 3.63 23.60 -8.27
CA ALA A 4 3.23 23.16 -6.93
C ALA A 4 1.70 22.99 -6.82
N LEU A 5 0.95 23.92 -7.42
CA LEU A 5 -0.51 23.85 -7.48
C LEU A 5 -1.00 22.62 -8.27
N LYS A 6 -0.31 22.27 -9.37
CA LYS A 6 -0.61 21.06 -10.15
C LYS A 6 -0.45 19.80 -9.30
N TYR A 7 0.63 19.66 -8.54
CA TYR A 7 0.84 18.49 -7.68
C TYR A 7 -0.16 18.45 -6.52
N LEU A 8 -0.49 19.59 -5.91
CA LEU A 8 -1.55 19.68 -4.91
C LEU A 8 -2.90 19.21 -5.46
N GLY A 9 -3.28 19.68 -6.65
CA GLY A 9 -4.48 19.22 -7.34
C GLY A 9 -4.45 17.70 -7.61
N LEU A 10 -3.30 17.19 -8.05
CA LEU A 10 -3.13 15.76 -8.35
C LEU A 10 -3.21 14.88 -7.09
N ILE A 11 -2.63 15.34 -5.96
CA ILE A 11 -2.75 14.70 -4.65
C ILE A 11 -4.23 14.65 -4.24
N LEU A 12 -4.94 15.76 -4.36
CA LEU A 12 -6.35 15.86 -3.97
C LEU A 12 -7.22 14.93 -4.83
N ILE A 13 -7.03 14.93 -6.15
CA ILE A 13 -7.72 14.03 -7.07
C ILE A 13 -7.44 12.56 -6.74
N LEU A 14 -6.17 12.19 -6.53
CA LEU A 14 -5.80 10.81 -6.19
C LEU A 14 -6.29 10.38 -4.81
N SER A 15 -6.31 11.28 -3.83
CA SER A 15 -6.92 11.01 -2.52
C SER A 15 -8.41 10.77 -2.63
N VAL A 16 -9.14 11.55 -3.44
CA VAL A 16 -10.57 11.33 -3.68
C VAL A 16 -10.79 10.00 -4.39
N ILE A 17 -10.03 9.70 -5.45
CA ILE A 17 -10.10 8.41 -6.14
C ILE A 17 -9.81 7.26 -5.17
N GLY A 18 -8.74 7.37 -4.39
CA GLY A 18 -8.38 6.39 -3.36
C GLY A 18 -9.49 6.19 -2.33
N PHE A 19 -10.17 7.25 -1.93
CA PHE A 19 -11.31 7.18 -1.02
C PHE A 19 -12.52 6.49 -1.65
N LEU A 20 -12.80 6.70 -2.94
CA LEU A 20 -13.92 6.07 -3.66
C LEU A 20 -13.70 4.57 -3.89
N ILE A 21 -12.47 4.15 -4.18
CA ILE A 21 -12.15 2.74 -4.46
C ILE A 21 -11.79 1.93 -3.21
N ARG A 22 -11.79 2.55 -2.03
CA ARG A 22 -11.33 1.92 -0.78
C ARG A 22 -12.11 0.64 -0.43
N ASP A 23 -13.42 0.65 -0.66
CA ASP A 23 -14.32 -0.42 -0.22
C ASP A 23 -14.06 -1.65 -1.11
N TYR A 24 -13.94 -1.42 -2.43
CA TYR A 24 -13.46 -2.44 -3.39
C TYR A 24 -12.09 -3.01 -3.03
N PHE A 25 -11.13 -2.17 -2.62
CA PHE A 25 -9.81 -2.63 -2.22
C PHE A 25 -9.86 -3.53 -0.98
N LEU A 26 -10.68 -3.18 0.00
CA LEU A 26 -10.85 -3.97 1.22
C LEU A 26 -11.55 -5.29 0.94
N ASP A 27 -12.66 -5.27 0.20
CA ASP A 27 -13.38 -6.47 -0.18
C ASP A 27 -12.49 -7.43 -0.97
N PHE A 28 -11.71 -6.91 -1.92
CA PHE A 28 -10.75 -7.71 -2.68
C PHE A 28 -9.60 -8.24 -1.82
N SER A 29 -9.16 -7.49 -0.81
CA SER A 29 -8.14 -7.96 0.14
C SER A 29 -8.70 -9.09 1.01
N LEU A 30 -9.93 -8.94 1.48
CA LEU A 30 -10.62 -9.90 2.34
C LEU A 30 -10.97 -11.19 1.59
N SER A 31 -11.36 -11.10 0.32
CA SER A 31 -11.69 -12.27 -0.51
C SER A 31 -10.50 -13.20 -0.73
N GLN A 32 -9.28 -12.69 -0.61
CA GLN A 32 -8.04 -13.47 -0.71
C GLN A 32 -7.63 -14.13 0.63
N ILE A 33 -8.34 -13.84 1.72
CA ILE A 33 -8.07 -14.46 3.02
C ILE A 33 -8.78 -15.82 3.09
N ALA A 34 -8.04 -16.87 3.47
CA ALA A 34 -8.58 -18.22 3.66
C ALA A 34 -9.40 -18.31 4.96
N ASN A 35 -10.61 -17.74 4.94
CA ASN A 35 -11.42 -17.51 6.12
C ASN A 35 -12.45 -18.64 6.42
N LYS A 36 -12.04 -19.91 6.30
CA LYS A 36 -13.01 -21.03 6.43
C LYS A 36 -13.60 -21.18 7.85
N ASN A 37 -12.87 -20.79 8.91
CA ASN A 37 -13.26 -21.02 10.31
C ASN A 37 -13.12 -19.80 11.24
N SER A 38 -12.96 -18.58 10.71
CA SER A 38 -12.80 -17.36 11.51
C SER A 38 -13.83 -16.30 11.14
N GLN A 39 -14.38 -15.61 12.14
CA GLN A 39 -15.19 -14.43 11.90
C GLN A 39 -14.28 -13.20 11.99
N ILE A 40 -14.32 -12.36 10.96
CA ILE A 40 -13.69 -11.05 11.00
C ILE A 40 -14.66 -10.13 11.72
N THR A 41 -14.40 -9.91 13.01
CA THR A 41 -15.23 -9.04 13.84
C THR A 41 -14.56 -7.66 13.92
N SER A 42 -15.32 -6.61 13.64
CA SER A 42 -14.91 -5.25 13.97
C SER A 42 -15.44 -4.93 15.35
N ARG A 43 -14.51 -4.68 16.29
CA ARG A 43 -14.89 -4.30 17.66
C ARG A 43 -15.25 -2.81 17.77
N THR A 44 -14.87 -2.00 16.77
CA THR A 44 -15.08 -0.55 16.76
C THR A 44 -15.20 0.02 15.32
N MET A 45 -16.21 0.86 15.07
CA MET A 45 -16.37 1.59 13.79
C MET A 45 -15.16 2.51 13.47
N SER A 46 -14.47 3.01 14.50
CA SER A 46 -13.31 3.89 14.34
C SER A 46 -12.12 3.21 13.66
N GLY A 47 -11.93 1.91 13.89
CA GLY A 47 -10.87 1.10 13.28
C GLY A 47 -11.02 0.95 11.77
N GLN A 48 -12.26 0.70 11.33
CA GLN A 48 -12.61 0.65 9.91
C GLN A 48 -12.36 1.99 9.24
N PHE A 49 -12.87 3.07 9.83
CA PHE A 49 -12.70 4.42 9.30
C PHE A 49 -11.22 4.85 9.19
N TYR A 50 -10.39 4.49 10.18
CA TYR A 50 -8.95 4.77 10.12
C TYR A 50 -8.26 4.03 8.96
N SER A 51 -8.56 2.74 8.78
CA SER A 51 -8.03 1.94 7.67
C SER A 51 -8.41 2.52 6.31
N HIS A 52 -9.64 3.02 6.19
CA HIS A 52 -10.21 3.63 5.00
C HIS A 52 -9.49 4.94 4.64
N ILE A 53 -9.30 5.82 5.62
CA ILE A 53 -8.54 7.07 5.43
C ILE A 53 -7.08 6.77 5.06
N LEU A 54 -6.46 5.83 5.77
CA LEU A 54 -5.06 5.52 5.57
C LEU A 54 -4.80 4.98 4.15
N PHE A 55 -5.70 4.14 3.63
CA PHE A 55 -5.64 3.71 2.23
C PHE A 55 -5.76 4.90 1.26
N ALA A 56 -6.76 5.76 1.44
CA ALA A 56 -6.95 6.93 0.57
C ALA A 56 -5.75 7.88 0.57
N LEU A 57 -5.15 8.12 1.74
CA LEU A 57 -3.91 8.89 1.88
C LEU A 57 -2.72 8.20 1.21
N SER A 58 -2.65 6.87 1.27
CA SER A 58 -1.59 6.10 0.62
C SER A 58 -1.60 6.27 -0.90
N ILE A 59 -2.79 6.31 -1.52
CA ILE A 59 -2.93 6.61 -2.95
C ILE A 59 -2.61 8.08 -3.24
N GLY A 60 -3.10 8.98 -2.39
CA GLY A 60 -2.88 10.43 -2.52
C GLY A 60 -1.43 10.86 -2.43
N ILE A 61 -0.57 10.12 -1.72
CA ILE A 61 0.84 10.50 -1.51
C ILE A 61 1.75 10.17 -2.72
N ILE A 62 1.31 9.33 -3.65
CA ILE A 62 2.10 8.89 -4.82
C ILE A 62 2.73 10.06 -5.60
N PRO A 63 2.03 11.17 -5.90
CA PRO A 63 2.61 12.30 -6.63
C PRO A 63 3.71 13.00 -5.84
N LEU A 64 3.59 13.01 -4.51
CA LEU A 64 4.58 13.58 -3.62
C LEU A 64 5.83 12.69 -3.55
N LEU A 65 5.65 11.37 -3.50
CA LEU A 65 6.76 10.40 -3.60
C LEU A 65 7.50 10.53 -4.93
N TYR A 66 6.76 10.67 -6.04
CA TYR A 66 7.34 10.93 -7.35
C TYR A 66 8.16 12.24 -7.39
N LEU A 67 7.65 13.31 -6.77
CA LEU A 67 8.36 14.57 -6.64
C LEU A 67 9.69 14.42 -5.88
N ILE A 68 9.70 13.65 -4.79
CA ILE A 68 10.92 13.36 -4.02
C ILE A 68 11.94 12.68 -4.92
N ILE A 69 11.54 11.63 -5.66
CA ILE A 69 12.41 10.94 -6.60
C ILE A 69 12.98 11.94 -7.60
N LYS A 70 12.11 12.68 -8.31
CA LYS A 70 12.52 13.65 -9.34
C LYS A 70 13.54 14.65 -8.81
N LYS A 71 13.33 15.16 -7.59
CA LYS A 71 14.25 16.12 -6.95
C LYS A 71 15.59 15.49 -6.58
N MET A 72 15.60 14.25 -6.07
CA MET A 72 16.84 13.59 -5.63
C MET A 72 17.68 13.02 -6.77
N THR A 73 17.06 12.57 -7.85
CA THR A 73 17.74 11.88 -8.95
C THR A 73 17.95 12.76 -10.18
N LYS A 74 17.43 13.99 -10.21
CA LYS A 74 17.50 14.92 -11.36
C LYS A 74 16.99 14.28 -12.67
N LEU A 75 15.90 13.53 -12.58
CA LEU A 75 15.30 12.86 -13.75
C LEU A 75 14.82 13.87 -14.79
N ASN A 76 15.43 13.85 -15.97
CA ASN A 76 15.07 14.70 -17.12
C ASN A 76 14.20 13.98 -18.16
N PHE A 77 14.06 12.65 -18.10
CA PHE A 77 13.33 11.88 -19.12
C PHE A 77 11.97 11.36 -18.64
N MET A 78 10.94 11.54 -19.49
CA MET A 78 9.56 11.11 -19.25
C MET A 78 9.45 9.60 -18.99
N ASN A 79 10.24 8.77 -19.69
CA ASN A 79 10.26 7.31 -19.52
C ASN A 79 10.78 6.87 -18.14
N GLN A 80 11.80 7.52 -17.60
CA GLN A 80 12.35 7.19 -16.28
C GLN A 80 11.37 7.54 -15.15
N GLY A 81 10.54 8.56 -15.37
CA GLY A 81 9.46 8.91 -14.45
C GLY A 81 8.38 7.82 -14.40
N LEU A 82 7.95 7.31 -15.56
CA LEU A 82 7.00 6.20 -15.63
C LEU A 82 7.53 4.93 -14.97
N VAL A 83 8.81 4.60 -15.19
CA VAL A 83 9.46 3.45 -14.54
C VAL A 83 9.50 3.62 -13.02
N SER A 84 9.80 4.83 -12.52
CA SER A 84 9.80 5.12 -11.08
C SER A 84 8.41 4.92 -10.45
N CYS A 85 7.36 5.40 -11.11
CA CYS A 85 5.99 5.15 -10.67
C CYS A 85 5.67 3.65 -10.69
N GLY A 86 6.09 2.94 -11.73
CA GLY A 86 5.93 1.48 -11.82
C GLY A 86 6.58 0.74 -10.65
N ILE A 87 7.82 1.11 -10.28
CA ILE A 87 8.51 0.53 -9.12
C ILE A 87 7.75 0.80 -7.83
N ILE A 88 7.27 2.03 -7.61
CA ILE A 88 6.44 2.38 -6.44
C ILE A 88 5.21 1.47 -6.37
N PHE A 89 4.44 1.37 -7.46
CA PHE A 89 3.23 0.56 -7.49
C PHE A 89 3.50 -0.93 -7.26
N VAL A 90 4.51 -1.49 -7.92
CA VAL A 90 4.89 -2.90 -7.77
C VAL A 90 5.30 -3.19 -6.32
N CYS A 91 6.13 -2.35 -5.70
CA CYS A 91 6.51 -2.53 -4.30
C CYS A 91 5.30 -2.43 -3.36
N GLY A 92 4.38 -1.50 -3.62
CA GLY A 92 3.10 -1.41 -2.90
C GLY A 92 2.31 -2.71 -2.95
N ILE A 93 2.07 -3.22 -4.17
CA ILE A 93 1.30 -4.45 -4.41
C ILE A 93 1.98 -5.65 -3.73
N LEU A 94 3.32 -5.77 -3.86
CA LEU A 94 4.07 -6.87 -3.25
C LEU A 94 3.94 -6.88 -1.72
N LEU A 95 4.07 -5.72 -1.06
CA LEU A 95 3.96 -5.67 0.41
C LEU A 95 2.52 -5.90 0.89
N TRP A 96 1.53 -5.42 0.14
CA TRP A 96 0.14 -5.71 0.41
C TRP A 96 -0.17 -7.22 0.28
N GLN A 97 0.31 -7.86 -0.79
CA GLN A 97 0.18 -9.31 -0.99
C GLN A 97 0.92 -10.11 0.09
N PHE A 98 2.10 -9.65 0.48
CA PHE A 98 2.83 -10.24 1.60
C PHE A 98 2.04 -10.18 2.91
N ARG A 99 1.27 -9.11 3.15
CA ARG A 99 0.38 -9.03 4.32
C ARG A 99 -0.74 -10.07 4.26
N ILE A 100 -1.38 -10.24 3.10
CA ILE A 100 -2.41 -11.27 2.90
C ILE A 100 -1.82 -12.66 3.18
N PHE A 101 -0.64 -12.95 2.63
CA PHE A 101 0.07 -14.20 2.90
C PHE A 101 0.36 -14.43 4.39
N GLN A 102 0.83 -13.39 5.11
CA GLN A 102 1.04 -13.47 6.56
C GLN A 102 -0.24 -13.80 7.33
N LEU A 103 -1.37 -13.18 6.95
CA LEU A 103 -2.65 -13.42 7.60
C LEU A 103 -3.14 -14.85 7.33
N ASN A 104 -3.03 -15.32 6.09
CA ASN A 104 -3.38 -16.70 5.71
C ASN A 104 -2.58 -17.74 6.50
N ASN A 105 -1.26 -17.56 6.62
CA ASN A 105 -0.43 -18.48 7.40
C ASN A 105 -0.79 -18.48 8.90
N ARG A 106 -1.17 -17.32 9.46
CA ARG A 106 -1.61 -17.23 10.86
C ARG A 106 -2.94 -17.95 11.06
N LEU A 107 -3.89 -17.75 10.15
CA LEU A 107 -5.19 -18.41 10.18
C LEU A 107 -5.08 -19.92 10.01
N GLN A 108 -4.23 -20.38 9.10
CA GLN A 108 -3.97 -21.80 8.90
C GLN A 108 -3.43 -22.44 10.19
N LYS A 109 -2.39 -21.85 10.80
CA LYS A 109 -1.84 -22.34 12.07
C LYS A 109 -2.92 -22.40 13.15
N LEU A 110 -3.74 -21.37 13.28
CA LEU A 110 -4.84 -21.35 14.26
C LEU A 110 -5.87 -22.45 13.98
N SER A 111 -6.19 -22.71 12.71
CA SER A 111 -7.13 -23.79 12.35
C SER A 111 -6.60 -25.19 12.67
N GLU A 112 -5.28 -25.41 12.59
CA GLU A 112 -4.62 -26.65 12.98
C GLU A 112 -4.68 -26.89 14.51
N PHE A 113 -4.64 -25.82 15.32
CA PHE A 113 -4.80 -25.92 16.78
C PHE A 113 -6.26 -26.06 17.24
N ASN A 114 -7.24 -25.62 16.44
CA ASN A 114 -8.65 -25.53 16.85
C ASN A 114 -9.49 -26.79 16.60
N ILE A 115 -8.85 -27.93 16.31
CA ILE A 115 -9.52 -29.19 15.94
C ILE A 115 -10.35 -29.79 17.11
N GLY A 116 -10.24 -29.26 18.35
CA GLY A 116 -10.92 -29.82 19.53
C GLY A 116 -12.18 -29.10 20.05
N ASN A 117 -12.25 -27.77 20.04
CA ASN A 117 -13.12 -27.06 21.02
C ASN A 117 -14.18 -26.09 20.46
N GLY A 118 -14.43 -26.03 19.15
CA GLY A 118 -15.50 -25.18 18.60
C GLY A 118 -15.33 -23.67 18.85
N ILE A 119 -14.12 -23.23 19.24
CA ILE A 119 -13.81 -21.83 19.53
C ILE A 119 -13.61 -21.10 18.20
N GLN A 120 -14.52 -20.20 17.84
CA GLN A 120 -14.36 -19.33 16.68
C GLN A 120 -13.24 -18.32 16.96
N THR A 121 -12.22 -18.29 16.10
CA THR A 121 -11.14 -17.32 16.23
C THR A 121 -11.58 -15.98 15.67
N GLU A 122 -11.70 -14.96 16.52
CA GLU A 122 -12.00 -13.60 16.11
C GLU A 122 -10.73 -12.91 15.58
N LEU A 123 -10.73 -12.52 14.30
CA LEU A 123 -9.75 -11.59 13.77
C LEU A 123 -10.28 -10.16 13.90
N ASN A 124 -9.65 -9.36 14.77
CA ASN A 124 -9.96 -7.94 14.85
C ASN A 124 -9.57 -7.23 13.54
N PHE A 125 -10.52 -6.49 12.95
CA PHE A 125 -10.32 -5.68 11.75
C PHE A 125 -9.12 -4.73 11.84
N ASP A 126 -8.84 -4.18 13.03
CA ASP A 126 -7.68 -3.30 13.29
C ASP A 126 -6.34 -3.97 12.98
N ASN A 127 -6.30 -5.29 13.03
CA ASN A 127 -5.08 -6.05 12.78
C ASN A 127 -4.84 -6.30 11.30
N LEU A 128 -5.78 -6.04 10.38
CA LEU A 128 -5.61 -6.31 8.96
C LEU A 128 -4.49 -5.44 8.34
N ASN A 129 -4.52 -4.14 8.63
CA ASN A 129 -3.47 -3.17 8.27
C ASN A 129 -3.10 -3.11 6.77
N PHE A 130 -4.00 -3.48 5.84
CA PHE A 130 -3.68 -3.53 4.40
C PHE A 130 -3.17 -2.21 3.83
N GLY A 131 -3.84 -1.10 4.12
CA GLY A 131 -3.41 0.23 3.68
C GLY A 131 -2.02 0.59 4.21
N ARG A 132 -1.66 0.15 5.42
CA ARG A 132 -0.35 0.43 6.02
C ARG A 132 0.77 -0.31 5.30
N TYR A 133 0.54 -1.58 4.94
CA TYR A 133 1.52 -2.35 4.18
C TYR A 133 1.68 -1.79 2.76
N LEU A 134 0.58 -1.37 2.12
CA LEU A 134 0.60 -0.68 0.83
C LEU A 134 1.44 0.61 0.91
N PHE A 135 1.19 1.45 1.92
CA PHE A 135 1.94 2.68 2.17
C PHE A 135 3.44 2.44 2.35
N ILE A 136 3.81 1.48 3.20
CA ILE A 136 5.21 1.11 3.41
C ILE A 136 5.83 0.61 2.09
N GLY A 137 5.09 -0.15 1.29
CA GLY A 137 5.54 -0.59 -0.03
C GLY A 137 5.82 0.58 -0.97
N PHE A 138 5.00 1.62 -0.95
CA PHE A 138 5.26 2.84 -1.72
C PHE A 138 6.53 3.56 -1.24
N LEU A 139 6.78 3.64 0.07
CA LEU A 139 8.01 4.22 0.62
C LEU A 139 9.25 3.41 0.18
N ILE A 140 9.20 2.08 0.27
CA ILE A 140 10.30 1.21 -0.17
C ILE A 140 10.54 1.36 -1.67
N GLY A 141 9.49 1.36 -2.48
CA GLY A 141 9.60 1.57 -3.93
C GLY A 141 10.16 2.95 -4.29
N THR A 142 9.88 3.96 -3.46
CA THR A 142 10.48 5.30 -3.59
C THR A 142 11.98 5.26 -3.35
N ILE A 143 12.42 4.62 -2.26
CA ILE A 143 13.84 4.46 -1.92
C ILE A 143 14.56 3.68 -3.03
N LEU A 144 13.98 2.56 -3.49
CA LEU A 144 14.53 1.75 -4.58
C LEU A 144 14.67 2.56 -5.87
N SER A 145 13.64 3.31 -6.25
CA SER A 145 13.68 4.19 -7.42
C SER A 145 14.81 5.22 -7.29
N ILE A 146 14.97 5.85 -6.12
CA ILE A 146 16.06 6.78 -5.87
C ILE A 146 17.41 6.09 -6.07
N LEU A 147 17.62 4.90 -5.49
CA LEU A 147 18.89 4.17 -5.61
C LEU A 147 19.21 3.81 -7.07
N ILE A 148 18.23 3.27 -7.80
CA ILE A 148 18.41 2.83 -9.19
C ILE A 148 18.79 4.01 -10.09
N PHE A 149 18.07 5.12 -10.01
CA PHE A 149 18.29 6.27 -10.89
C PHE A 149 19.43 7.18 -10.45
N LYS A 150 19.69 7.29 -9.14
CA LYS A 150 20.84 8.04 -8.62
C LYS A 150 22.16 7.41 -9.06
N ASN A 151 22.23 6.08 -9.10
CA ASN A 151 23.46 5.38 -9.48
C ASN A 151 23.73 5.48 -10.99
N LYS A 152 22.70 5.38 -11.84
CA LYS A 152 22.82 5.54 -13.30
C LYS A 152 23.34 6.90 -13.74
N ASN A 153 22.97 7.97 -13.04
CA ASN A 153 23.45 9.31 -13.37
C ASN A 153 24.89 9.56 -12.94
N LYS A 154 25.45 8.74 -12.05
CA LYS A 154 26.84 8.85 -11.60
C LYS A 154 27.81 8.20 -12.59
N THR A 155 27.41 7.07 -13.19
CA THR A 155 28.21 6.32 -14.18
C THR A 155 28.21 6.90 -15.59
N LEU A 156 27.30 7.82 -15.93
CA LEU A 156 27.30 8.52 -17.23
C LEU A 156 28.18 9.77 -17.25
N THR A 157 28.78 10.13 -16.12
CA THR A 157 29.64 11.32 -15.95
C THR A 157 31.11 10.99 -15.70
N GLU A 158 31.48 9.70 -15.73
CA GLU A 158 32.87 9.22 -15.79
C GLU A 158 33.15 8.75 -17.22
#